data_AF-A0A3M6XBG1-F1
#
_entry.id   AF-A0A3M6XBG1-F1
#
_cell.length_a   1.000
_cell.length_b   1.000
_cell.length_c   1.000
_cell.angle_alpha   90.00
_cell.angle_beta   90.00
_cell.angle_gamma   90.00
#
_symmetry.space_group_name_H-M   'P 1'
#
loop_
_entity.id
_entity.type
_entity.pdbx_description
1 polymer ?
#
loop_
_entity_poly.entity_id
_entity_poly.type
_entity_poly.pdbx_seq_one_letter_code
_entity_poly.pdbx_strand_id
1 'polypeptide(L)'
;MKLVPVIPFIAGPVFAALNSHPTKPLHQHNANHIFNTIQHSMRQWGSSLNHNGMSIFLATVPKDVEFYHGTSNPHPVNGTQWLAFEPEHALIFARGHGPPGGGNGGPGGPPRPESDRSSWSTYRTGRESIDRNPIPPHQYGNDENLDYREHHQLSSPPLPPHHFGHEQDDRRNEWEPEHTGDENTRQKPISASKHPTSNWKPSGYLHTYRTKHPLRLLYVDGQSAAKSTKGTLDMQDLVLLHENPPEEAVEAIRRSREFTEDEEYSFDRFSRDGPHATDIEAPDESHAERLSIAPRAKHPRRPHGSGPLGESVRAERLCKLARTEYRGRIDGILRMEAGFEIILCDFAEHLDMVSIAAASPNTDGPRPGGRNDDMLSYYQAVASRYDGIGERRVVLDYDNFLTLFAVEDALYFDEAGRPRVKNETQLIAPFRREIQDLALSDRSKDQGIDWQTVSDMITARYADRIAYLASGEIEDIHDFRAEASRAIRPHIDFSNRNSSHEIQHCSKYALPSTRPSESAKGDLAYDSIYTVNSVICRTLTVASAIDTLAHGLTMMRGLKSWLGWTSWKKCSGCGPHEVCFLPIWPAGDAKDFEHPRCRSDFSGPPGNYWGGFGKPPGRDRGH
;
A
#
# COMPACT_ATOMS: atom_id res chain seq x y z
N MET A 1 41.90 -18.91 -36.00
CA MET A 1 40.94 -18.11 -35.22
C MET A 1 39.55 -18.53 -35.63
N LYS A 2 38.86 -19.30 -34.79
CA LYS A 2 37.52 -19.84 -35.05
C LYS A 2 36.53 -19.14 -34.12
N LEU A 3 35.48 -18.59 -34.71
CA LEU A 3 34.33 -17.97 -34.05
C LEU A 3 33.57 -18.99 -33.20
N VAL A 4 33.20 -18.59 -31.98
CA VAL A 4 32.26 -19.29 -31.09
C VAL A 4 30.98 -18.45 -31.06
N PRO A 5 29.79 -19.00 -31.38
CA PRO A 5 28.55 -18.27 -31.21
C PRO A 5 28.05 -18.41 -29.76
N VAL A 6 27.67 -17.28 -29.17
CA VAL A 6 26.95 -17.19 -27.89
C VAL A 6 25.48 -17.51 -28.16
N ILE A 7 24.95 -18.55 -27.52
CA ILE A 7 23.51 -18.89 -27.53
C ILE A 7 22.86 -18.20 -26.32
N PRO A 8 21.76 -17.46 -26.49
CA PRO A 8 21.04 -16.87 -25.36
C PRO A 8 20.23 -17.94 -24.63
N PHE A 9 20.37 -18.00 -23.30
CA PHE A 9 19.54 -18.85 -22.43
C PHE A 9 18.13 -18.26 -22.33
N ILE A 10 17.15 -18.92 -22.97
CA ILE A 10 15.73 -18.73 -22.68
C ILE A 10 15.37 -19.73 -21.57
N ALA A 11 15.04 -19.24 -20.38
CA ALA A 11 14.44 -20.04 -19.32
C ALA A 11 12.98 -20.35 -19.69
N GLY A 12 12.74 -21.52 -20.29
CA GLY A 12 11.40 -22.07 -20.50
C GLY A 12 10.87 -22.78 -19.24
N PRO A 13 9.54 -22.86 -19.05
CA PRO A 13 8.95 -23.43 -17.86
C PRO A 13 9.09 -24.96 -17.87
N VAL A 14 9.70 -25.53 -16.84
CA VAL A 14 9.70 -26.98 -16.58
C VAL A 14 8.35 -27.36 -15.94
N PHE A 15 7.28 -27.28 -16.73
CA PHE A 15 5.98 -27.88 -16.43
C PHE A 15 5.33 -28.34 -17.74
N ALA A 16 5.93 -29.32 -18.40
CA ALA A 16 5.30 -29.99 -19.54
C ALA A 16 5.75 -31.44 -19.60
N ALA A 17 5.05 -32.32 -18.89
CA ALA A 17 4.95 -33.74 -19.24
C ALA A 17 3.77 -34.38 -18.49
N LEU A 18 2.55 -34.14 -18.96
CA LEU A 18 1.45 -35.11 -19.02
C LEU A 18 0.30 -34.48 -19.81
N ASN A 19 0.33 -34.70 -21.12
CA ASN A 19 -0.77 -34.38 -22.03
C ASN A 19 -1.92 -35.37 -21.80
N SER A 20 -2.92 -34.93 -21.05
CA SER A 20 -4.34 -35.27 -21.22
C SER A 20 -5.15 -34.24 -20.42
N HIS A 21 -5.81 -33.30 -21.11
CA HIS A 21 -6.76 -32.38 -20.46
C HIS A 21 -7.81 -33.17 -19.69
N PRO A 22 -8.03 -32.79 -18.42
CA PRO A 22 -8.99 -31.74 -18.12
C PRO A 22 -8.23 -30.44 -17.93
N THR A 23 -8.67 -29.36 -18.57
CA THR A 23 -8.30 -28.01 -18.13
C THR A 23 -8.70 -27.94 -16.66
N LYS A 24 -7.72 -27.95 -15.76
CA LYS A 24 -7.99 -27.71 -14.34
C LYS A 24 -8.74 -26.37 -14.25
N PRO A 25 -9.81 -26.28 -13.45
CA PRO A 25 -10.50 -25.02 -13.25
C PRO A 25 -9.50 -23.88 -12.95
N LEU A 26 -9.69 -22.69 -13.51
CA LEU A 26 -8.73 -21.57 -13.43
C LEU A 26 -8.30 -21.21 -12.00
N HIS A 27 -9.20 -21.35 -11.01
CA HIS A 27 -8.87 -21.15 -9.59
C HIS A 27 -7.75 -22.10 -9.11
N GLN A 28 -7.58 -23.27 -9.73
CA GLN A 28 -6.48 -24.19 -9.43
C GLN A 28 -5.15 -23.74 -10.06
N HIS A 29 -5.18 -22.95 -11.13
CA HIS A 29 -3.98 -22.36 -11.73
C HIS A 29 -3.45 -21.20 -10.89
N ASN A 30 -4.35 -20.31 -10.45
CA ASN A 30 -4.02 -19.13 -9.65
C ASN A 30 -4.18 -19.35 -8.13
N ALA A 31 -4.18 -20.62 -7.67
CA ALA A 31 -4.45 -20.97 -6.28
C ALA A 31 -3.46 -20.32 -5.30
N ASN A 32 -2.19 -20.14 -5.70
CA ASN A 32 -1.18 -19.41 -4.94
C ASN A 32 -1.55 -17.93 -4.74
N HIS A 33 -2.08 -17.27 -5.78
CA HIS A 33 -2.51 -15.88 -5.68
C HIS A 33 -3.74 -15.73 -4.79
N ILE A 34 -4.72 -16.65 -4.90
CA ILE A 34 -5.92 -16.65 -4.06
C ILE A 34 -5.56 -16.93 -2.59
N PHE A 35 -4.65 -17.89 -2.34
CA PHE A 35 -4.10 -18.14 -1.01
C PHE A 35 -3.46 -16.87 -0.43
N ASN A 36 -2.63 -16.18 -1.22
CA ASN A 36 -1.98 -14.95 -0.82
C ASN A 36 -2.99 -13.82 -0.55
N THR A 37 -4.04 -13.69 -1.36
CA THR A 37 -5.14 -12.73 -1.09
C THR A 37 -5.73 -12.94 0.30
N ILE A 38 -6.09 -14.18 0.63
CA ILE A 38 -6.67 -14.53 1.93
C ILE A 38 -5.67 -14.19 3.05
N GLN A 39 -4.42 -14.64 2.92
CA GLN A 39 -3.37 -14.49 3.92
C GLN A 39 -2.98 -13.01 4.16
N HIS A 40 -3.07 -12.15 3.15
CA HIS A 40 -2.69 -10.73 3.24
C HIS A 40 -3.85 -9.77 3.50
N SER A 41 -5.10 -10.23 3.40
CA SER A 41 -6.28 -9.38 3.65
C SER A 41 -6.20 -8.69 5.02
N MET A 42 -6.47 -7.39 5.07
CA MET A 42 -6.33 -6.56 6.28
C MET A 42 -4.93 -6.50 6.92
N ARG A 43 -3.88 -6.88 6.17
CA ARG A 43 -2.47 -6.79 6.59
C ARG A 43 -1.67 -5.85 5.69
N GLN A 44 -1.03 -4.87 6.30
CA GLN A 44 -0.39 -3.78 5.57
C GLN A 44 0.82 -4.28 4.76
N TRP A 45 1.64 -5.19 5.31
CA TRP A 45 2.85 -5.70 4.63
C TRP A 45 2.52 -6.45 3.34
N GLY A 46 1.62 -7.43 3.47
CA GLY A 46 1.18 -8.25 2.36
C GLY A 46 0.46 -7.45 1.27
N SER A 47 -0.40 -6.52 1.70
CA SER A 47 -1.13 -5.62 0.79
C SER A 47 -0.20 -4.61 0.11
N SER A 48 0.96 -4.27 0.70
CA SER A 48 1.95 -3.37 0.08
C SER A 48 2.83 -4.08 -0.95
N LEU A 49 3.12 -5.37 -0.74
CA LEU A 49 3.87 -6.18 -1.72
C LEU A 49 2.98 -6.65 -2.88
N ASN A 50 1.74 -7.03 -2.59
CA ASN A 50 0.73 -7.37 -3.59
C ASN A 50 -0.22 -6.18 -3.83
N HIS A 51 0.37 -5.02 -4.14
CA HIS A 51 -0.31 -3.73 -4.09
C HIS A 51 -1.51 -3.57 -5.02
N ASN A 52 -1.61 -4.31 -6.12
CA ASN A 52 -2.71 -4.11 -7.06
C ASN A 52 -4.06 -4.55 -6.48
N GLY A 53 -4.09 -5.65 -5.73
CA GLY A 53 -5.34 -6.25 -5.25
C GLY A 53 -6.24 -6.71 -6.41
N MET A 54 -6.87 -7.86 -6.31
CA MET A 54 -7.77 -8.38 -7.36
C MET A 54 -9.06 -8.94 -6.77
N SER A 55 -9.41 -8.53 -5.55
CA SER A 55 -10.41 -9.21 -4.74
C SER A 55 -11.28 -8.25 -3.95
N ILE A 56 -12.51 -8.68 -3.72
CA ILE A 56 -13.54 -7.94 -3.01
C ILE A 56 -14.06 -8.81 -1.87
N PHE A 57 -14.09 -8.25 -0.67
CA PHE A 57 -14.68 -8.89 0.49
C PHE A 57 -15.87 -8.07 0.97
N LEU A 58 -16.88 -8.76 1.50
CA LEU A 58 -17.82 -8.10 2.39
C LEU A 58 -17.17 -7.97 3.77
N ALA A 59 -17.11 -6.75 4.27
CA ALA A 59 -16.46 -6.42 5.55
C ALA A 59 -17.50 -5.86 6.53
N THR A 60 -17.43 -6.31 7.79
CA THR A 60 -18.23 -5.77 8.87
C THR A 60 -17.32 -5.10 9.90
N VAL A 61 -17.53 -3.82 10.14
CA VAL A 61 -16.95 -3.12 11.30
C VAL A 61 -17.96 -3.22 12.43
N PRO A 62 -17.65 -3.81 13.59
CA PRO A 62 -18.61 -3.87 14.69
C PRO A 62 -19.02 -2.49 15.22
N LYS A 63 -20.09 -2.48 16.02
CA LYS A 63 -20.43 -1.32 16.85
C LYS A 63 -19.29 -1.00 17.82
N ASP A 64 -19.18 0.27 18.21
CA ASP A 64 -18.25 0.76 19.22
C ASP A 64 -16.77 0.71 18.81
N VAL A 65 -16.49 0.67 17.51
CA VAL A 65 -15.13 0.80 16.96
C VAL A 65 -14.83 2.27 16.71
N GLU A 66 -13.69 2.73 17.20
CA GLU A 66 -13.24 4.11 17.01
C GLU A 66 -12.44 4.30 15.71
N PHE A 67 -12.60 5.48 15.12
CA PHE A 67 -11.92 5.93 13.91
C PHE A 67 -11.50 7.38 14.02
N TYR A 68 -10.52 7.75 13.19
CA TYR A 68 -9.91 9.07 13.22
C TYR A 68 -10.06 9.78 11.87
N HIS A 69 -10.29 11.09 11.92
CA HIS A 69 -10.40 11.93 10.73
C HIS A 69 -9.67 13.26 10.96
N GLY A 70 -8.67 13.54 10.14
CA GLY A 70 -7.98 14.83 10.16
C GLY A 70 -8.58 15.80 9.18
N THR A 71 -8.88 17.02 9.64
CA THR A 71 -9.46 18.08 8.80
C THR A 71 -9.07 19.46 9.29
N SER A 72 -9.36 20.50 8.50
CA SER A 72 -9.25 21.89 8.95
C SER A 72 -10.53 22.41 9.62
N ASN A 73 -11.61 21.65 9.58
CA ASN A 73 -12.92 22.09 10.06
C ASN A 73 -13.13 21.71 11.54
N PRO A 74 -13.43 22.64 12.45
CA PRO A 74 -13.69 22.33 13.86
C PRO A 74 -15.06 21.68 14.15
N HIS A 75 -15.89 21.48 13.13
CA HIS A 75 -17.26 20.97 13.30
C HIS A 75 -17.38 19.51 12.84
N PRO A 76 -18.32 18.74 13.41
CA PRO A 76 -18.61 17.39 12.96
C PRO A 76 -18.87 17.33 11.45
N VAL A 77 -18.43 16.22 10.86
CA VAL A 77 -18.69 15.88 9.46
C VAL A 77 -20.04 15.17 9.38
N ASN A 78 -20.86 15.54 8.39
CA ASN A 78 -22.13 14.86 8.15
C ASN A 78 -22.08 13.96 6.91
N GLY A 79 -21.51 14.41 5.79
CA GLY A 79 -21.56 13.68 4.52
C GLY A 79 -20.42 12.70 4.29
N THR A 80 -20.19 12.37 3.02
CA THR A 80 -19.13 11.45 2.58
C THR A 80 -17.73 11.98 2.90
N GLN A 81 -16.94 11.21 3.65
CA GLN A 81 -15.55 11.53 4.04
C GLN A 81 -14.72 10.26 4.30
N TRP A 82 -13.44 10.46 4.61
CA TRP A 82 -12.46 9.41 4.91
C TRP A 82 -12.27 9.22 6.42
N LEU A 83 -12.17 7.97 6.85
CA LEU A 83 -11.77 7.56 8.19
C LEU A 83 -10.48 6.76 8.12
N ALA A 84 -9.60 6.96 9.09
CA ALA A 84 -8.43 6.12 9.32
C ALA A 84 -8.60 5.25 10.56
N PHE A 85 -7.97 4.07 10.54
CA PHE A 85 -7.88 3.21 11.72
C PHE A 85 -6.86 3.72 12.74
N GLU A 86 -5.83 4.43 12.26
CA GLU A 86 -4.73 4.95 13.07
C GLU A 86 -4.81 6.47 13.24
N PRO A 87 -4.63 6.98 14.48
CA PRO A 87 -4.67 8.42 14.74
C PRO A 87 -3.51 9.16 14.07
N GLU A 88 -2.31 8.60 14.04
CA GLU A 88 -1.14 9.19 13.38
C GLU A 88 -1.35 9.33 11.88
N HIS A 89 -2.05 8.36 11.28
CA HIS A 89 -2.40 8.41 9.87
C HIS A 89 -3.43 9.52 9.59
N ALA A 90 -4.47 9.66 10.40
CA ALA A 90 -5.43 10.76 10.27
C ALA A 90 -4.80 12.14 10.56
N LEU A 91 -3.89 12.21 11.53
CA LEU A 91 -3.30 13.45 12.02
C LEU A 91 -2.58 14.22 10.91
N ILE A 92 -2.04 13.53 9.90
CA ILE A 92 -1.37 14.18 8.77
C ILE A 92 -2.28 15.11 7.98
N PHE A 93 -3.60 14.89 8.03
CA PHE A 93 -4.64 15.66 7.36
C PHE A 93 -5.25 16.75 8.25
N ALA A 94 -4.94 16.77 9.55
CA ALA A 94 -5.42 17.76 10.53
C ALA A 94 -4.68 19.10 10.44
N ARG A 95 -4.74 19.76 9.27
CA ARG A 95 -4.02 21.02 8.99
C ARG A 95 -4.99 22.21 8.97
N GLY A 96 -4.60 23.37 9.51
CA GLY A 96 -5.39 24.58 9.36
C GLY A 96 -5.12 25.26 8.02
N HIS A 97 -6.18 25.60 7.28
CA HIS A 97 -6.05 26.43 6.09
C HIS A 97 -5.94 27.90 6.52
N GLY A 98 -4.84 28.56 6.14
CA GLY A 98 -4.75 30.01 6.23
C GLY A 98 -5.83 30.68 5.35
N PRO A 99 -6.12 31.99 5.56
CA PRO A 99 -7.03 32.71 4.67
C PRO A 99 -6.59 32.55 3.21
N PRO A 100 -7.53 32.48 2.23
CA PRO A 100 -7.17 32.51 0.81
C PRO A 100 -6.26 33.70 0.60
N GLY A 101 -5.06 33.47 0.06
CA GLY A 101 -4.11 34.54 -0.22
C GLY A 101 -4.78 35.62 -1.04
N GLY A 102 -5.12 36.74 -0.39
CA GLY A 102 -5.40 37.99 -1.07
C GLY A 102 -4.19 38.29 -1.91
N GLY A 103 -4.41 38.51 -3.21
CA GLY A 103 -3.36 38.93 -4.11
C GLY A 103 -2.57 40.09 -3.49
N ASN A 104 -1.28 40.16 -3.80
CA ASN A 104 -0.42 41.31 -3.51
C ASN A 104 -1.00 42.58 -4.17
N GLY A 105 -2.05 43.13 -3.60
CA GLY A 105 -2.49 44.51 -3.77
C GLY A 105 -1.97 45.26 -2.56
N GLY A 106 -0.73 45.73 -2.63
CA GLY A 106 -0.22 46.67 -1.65
C GLY A 106 -1.15 47.90 -1.57
N PRO A 107 -1.32 48.53 -0.40
CA PRO A 107 -2.13 49.73 -0.29
C PRO A 107 -1.53 50.82 -1.20
N GLY A 108 -2.35 51.37 -2.09
CA GLY A 108 -1.96 52.41 -3.04
C GLY A 108 -1.32 53.59 -2.31
N GLY A 109 -0.03 53.82 -2.59
CA GLY A 109 0.63 55.08 -2.29
C GLY A 109 0.09 56.19 -3.22
N PRO A 110 0.10 57.46 -2.78
CA PRO A 110 -0.43 58.57 -3.57
C PRO A 110 0.41 58.80 -4.84
N PRO A 111 -0.19 59.37 -5.90
CA PRO A 111 0.43 59.44 -7.22
C PRO A 111 1.62 60.40 -7.22
N ARG A 112 2.74 59.96 -7.82
CA ARG A 112 3.89 60.84 -8.10
C ARG A 112 3.66 61.58 -9.43
N PRO A 113 4.03 62.87 -9.56
CA PRO A 113 3.86 63.61 -10.80
C PRO A 113 4.88 63.17 -11.87
N GLU A 114 4.42 63.10 -13.12
CA GLU A 114 5.23 62.97 -14.33
C GLU A 114 6.01 64.26 -14.62
N SER A 115 7.30 64.12 -14.95
CA SER A 115 7.96 64.98 -15.95
C SER A 115 9.31 64.40 -16.41
N ASP A 116 9.30 63.96 -17.68
CA ASP A 116 10.24 64.26 -18.76
C ASP A 116 11.74 63.86 -18.79
N ARG A 117 12.00 63.12 -19.90
CA ARG A 117 13.09 63.29 -20.90
C ARG A 117 14.43 62.55 -20.74
N SER A 118 14.47 61.39 -21.42
CA SER A 118 15.30 61.08 -22.61
C SER A 118 16.83 61.27 -22.59
N SER A 119 17.54 60.16 -22.83
CA SER A 119 18.26 59.88 -24.10
C SER A 119 19.73 59.43 -23.98
N TRP A 120 20.05 58.48 -24.85
CA TRP A 120 21.34 58.07 -25.43
C TRP A 120 22.06 56.82 -24.92
N SER A 121 22.25 55.97 -25.92
CA SER A 121 22.94 54.70 -26.02
C SER A 121 24.46 54.84 -26.08
N THR A 122 25.18 53.74 -25.85
CA THR A 122 26.34 53.39 -26.69
C THR A 122 26.66 51.90 -26.60
N TYR A 123 26.83 51.29 -27.78
CA TYR A 123 27.36 49.96 -28.03
C TYR A 123 28.87 50.03 -28.33
N ARG A 124 29.50 48.84 -28.37
CA ARG A 124 30.85 48.43 -28.90
C ARG A 124 31.98 48.41 -27.87
N THR A 125 32.90 47.43 -27.82
CA THR A 125 33.39 46.41 -28.79
C THR A 125 34.23 45.36 -28.04
N GLY A 126 34.40 44.16 -28.59
CA GLY A 126 35.24 43.09 -28.01
C GLY A 126 36.69 43.01 -28.52
N ARG A 127 37.38 41.96 -28.01
CA ARG A 127 38.50 41.13 -28.55
C ARG A 127 39.93 41.22 -27.92
N GLU A 128 40.32 40.05 -27.37
CA GLU A 128 41.62 39.30 -27.43
C GLU A 128 42.87 39.57 -26.55
N SER A 129 43.14 38.59 -25.64
CA SER A 129 44.36 37.82 -25.27
C SER A 129 45.75 38.46 -24.97
N ILE A 130 46.43 37.98 -23.89
CA ILE A 130 47.74 37.27 -23.86
C ILE A 130 48.15 36.89 -22.39
N ASP A 131 48.11 35.59 -22.08
CA ASP A 131 49.14 34.65 -21.56
C ASP A 131 50.10 34.91 -20.34
N ARG A 132 50.22 33.85 -19.50
CA ARG A 132 51.39 33.26 -18.76
C ARG A 132 51.52 33.28 -17.21
N ASN A 133 51.43 32.05 -16.67
CA ASN A 133 51.85 31.40 -15.38
C ASN A 133 53.36 31.58 -15.00
N PRO A 134 53.91 31.17 -13.81
CA PRO A 134 53.69 29.86 -13.11
C PRO A 134 53.94 29.73 -11.55
N ILE A 135 53.70 28.49 -11.06
CA ILE A 135 54.00 27.86 -9.74
C ILE A 135 55.52 27.55 -9.56
N PRO A 136 56.08 27.43 -8.33
CA PRO A 136 56.71 26.15 -7.86
C PRO A 136 56.65 25.95 -6.29
N PRO A 137 57.34 24.97 -5.62
CA PRO A 137 56.90 23.58 -5.39
C PRO A 137 57.24 22.95 -3.96
N HIS A 138 56.98 21.64 -3.84
CA HIS A 138 57.14 20.60 -2.79
C HIS A 138 58.45 20.46 -1.94
N GLN A 139 58.39 19.69 -0.81
CA GLN A 139 59.10 18.40 -0.49
C GLN A 139 59.39 18.17 1.02
N TYR A 140 58.84 17.12 1.67
CA TYR A 140 59.39 15.80 2.08
C TYR A 140 60.18 15.70 3.41
N GLY A 141 59.83 14.70 4.23
CA GLY A 141 60.63 14.15 5.33
C GLY A 141 59.89 13.01 6.07
N ASN A 142 60.33 11.77 5.83
CA ASN A 142 59.93 10.54 6.53
C ASN A 142 60.59 10.45 7.92
N ASP A 143 60.00 9.67 8.84
CA ASP A 143 60.76 8.83 9.79
C ASP A 143 59.93 7.62 10.26
N GLU A 144 60.63 6.53 10.51
CA GLU A 144 60.20 5.13 10.62
C GLU A 144 59.81 4.67 12.05
N ASN A 145 59.42 3.38 12.10
CA ASN A 145 58.83 2.51 13.13
C ASN A 145 59.61 2.23 14.45
N LEU A 146 58.91 1.45 15.32
CA LEU A 146 59.33 0.54 16.43
C LEU A 146 59.18 1.15 17.85
N ASP A 147 58.71 0.52 18.94
CA ASP A 147 58.39 -0.89 19.27
C ASP A 147 57.59 -0.98 20.62
N TYR A 148 56.81 -2.05 20.78
CA TYR A 148 56.33 -2.77 22.00
C TYR A 148 56.29 -2.14 23.41
N ARG A 149 55.13 -2.29 24.10
CA ARG A 149 55.05 -3.08 25.37
C ARG A 149 53.62 -3.50 25.77
N GLU A 150 53.38 -4.81 25.79
CA GLU A 150 52.31 -5.49 26.54
C GLU A 150 52.64 -5.53 28.04
N HIS A 151 51.60 -5.46 28.90
CA HIS A 151 51.54 -6.22 30.16
C HIS A 151 50.08 -6.60 30.50
N HIS A 152 49.83 -7.91 30.47
CA HIS A 152 48.87 -8.74 31.24
C HIS A 152 48.61 -8.24 32.69
N GLN A 153 47.56 -8.56 33.47
CA GLN A 153 46.46 -9.53 33.48
C GLN A 153 45.54 -9.27 34.72
N LEU A 154 44.20 -9.33 34.52
CA LEU A 154 43.17 -10.11 35.27
C LEU A 154 42.64 -9.81 36.72
N SER A 155 41.32 -10.08 36.85
CA SER A 155 40.47 -10.44 38.04
C SER A 155 39.75 -9.27 38.76
N SER A 156 38.41 -9.19 39.00
CA SER A 156 37.30 -10.18 39.12
C SER A 156 35.87 -9.52 38.99
N PRO A 157 34.75 -10.31 38.93
CA PRO A 157 33.35 -9.91 38.67
C PRO A 157 32.41 -10.03 39.93
N PRO A 158 31.06 -10.22 39.84
CA PRO A 158 29.96 -9.26 39.62
C PRO A 158 28.91 -9.21 40.79
N LEU A 159 27.82 -8.42 40.67
CA LEU A 159 26.63 -8.51 41.56
C LEU A 159 25.28 -8.45 40.80
N PRO A 160 24.20 -9.14 41.27
CA PRO A 160 22.96 -9.44 40.54
C PRO A 160 21.73 -8.57 40.96
N PRO A 161 20.54 -8.77 40.33
CA PRO A 161 19.36 -7.90 40.46
C PRO A 161 18.37 -8.36 41.55
N HIS A 162 17.63 -7.42 42.15
CA HIS A 162 16.55 -7.72 43.09
C HIS A 162 15.16 -7.67 42.45
N HIS A 163 14.48 -8.81 42.58
CA HIS A 163 13.03 -9.06 42.51
C HIS A 163 12.20 -8.11 43.39
N PHE A 164 10.97 -7.81 42.96
CA PHE A 164 9.84 -7.70 43.88
C PHE A 164 8.56 -8.28 43.25
N GLY A 165 8.09 -9.36 43.85
CA GLY A 165 6.69 -9.76 43.88
C GLY A 165 6.42 -10.31 45.28
N HIS A 166 5.32 -9.91 45.92
CA HIS A 166 4.38 -10.79 46.61
C HIS A 166 3.18 -10.01 47.17
N GLU A 167 2.06 -10.70 47.15
CA GLU A 167 0.69 -10.34 47.46
C GLU A 167 0.35 -10.31 48.97
N GLN A 168 -0.81 -9.67 49.24
CA GLN A 168 -1.82 -9.92 50.29
C GLN A 168 -1.51 -9.56 51.75
N ASP A 169 -2.32 -8.64 52.31
CA ASP A 169 -3.19 -8.97 53.44
C ASP A 169 -4.41 -8.02 53.54
N ASP A 170 -5.54 -8.60 53.89
CA ASP A 170 -6.89 -8.05 54.02
C ASP A 170 -7.05 -7.13 55.25
N ARG A 171 -7.98 -6.16 55.19
CA ARG A 171 -9.05 -5.93 56.21
C ARG A 171 -9.89 -4.67 55.93
N ARG A 172 -11.10 -4.93 55.43
CA ARG A 172 -12.42 -4.47 55.90
C ARG A 172 -12.41 -3.34 56.96
N ASN A 173 -13.04 -2.21 56.64
CA ASN A 173 -14.09 -1.59 57.47
C ASN A 173 -15.03 -0.73 56.61
N GLU A 174 -16.31 -0.99 56.87
CA GLU A 174 -17.56 -0.54 56.26
C GLU A 174 -18.04 0.74 56.97
N TRP A 175 -18.63 1.71 56.24
CA TRP A 175 -19.72 2.64 56.65
C TRP A 175 -19.99 3.65 55.51
N GLU A 176 -21.16 3.53 54.87
CA GLU A 176 -21.83 4.56 54.04
C GLU A 176 -22.56 5.60 54.93
N PRO A 177 -23.31 6.62 54.44
CA PRO A 177 -23.14 7.57 53.31
C PRO A 177 -23.36 9.07 53.74
N GLU A 178 -23.32 9.97 52.75
CA GLU A 178 -23.86 11.35 52.72
C GLU A 178 -23.18 12.47 53.53
N HIS A 179 -22.47 13.36 52.82
CA HIS A 179 -22.60 14.81 53.03
C HIS A 179 -22.45 15.57 51.70
N THR A 180 -23.51 16.31 51.38
CA THR A 180 -23.65 17.37 50.38
C THR A 180 -22.68 18.52 50.64
N GLY A 181 -22.05 19.07 49.60
CA GLY A 181 -21.30 20.33 49.73
C GLY A 181 -20.46 20.65 48.51
N ASP A 182 -20.82 21.76 47.87
CA ASP A 182 -20.40 22.23 46.54
C ASP A 182 -18.97 22.81 46.47
N GLU A 183 -18.50 22.88 45.22
CA GLU A 183 -17.51 23.82 44.65
C GLU A 183 -15.98 23.62 44.78
N ASN A 184 -15.38 23.53 43.57
CA ASN A 184 -14.10 24.11 43.14
C ASN A 184 -12.78 23.60 43.75
N THR A 185 -12.28 22.49 43.19
CA THR A 185 -10.82 22.32 43.08
C THR A 185 -10.43 21.96 41.65
N ARG A 186 -10.35 22.97 40.78
CA ARG A 186 -9.66 22.85 39.48
C ARG A 186 -8.17 22.67 39.75
N GLN A 187 -7.66 21.49 39.44
CA GLN A 187 -6.23 21.20 39.37
C GLN A 187 -5.60 22.14 38.32
N LYS A 188 -4.74 23.07 38.75
CA LYS A 188 -4.01 23.96 37.84
C LYS A 188 -2.81 23.20 37.24
N PRO A 189 -2.65 23.16 35.91
CA PRO A 189 -1.43 22.63 35.30
C PRO A 189 -0.22 23.46 35.72
N ILE A 190 0.86 22.76 36.07
CA ILE A 190 2.16 23.35 36.36
C ILE A 190 2.77 23.86 35.04
N SER A 191 3.05 25.16 34.99
CA SER A 191 3.80 25.88 33.96
C SER A 191 3.11 26.10 32.61
N ALA A 192 2.37 27.21 32.49
CA ALA A 192 2.12 27.85 31.21
C ALA A 192 3.41 28.58 30.77
N SER A 193 4.16 28.01 29.83
CA SER A 193 5.29 28.68 29.19
C SER A 193 4.80 29.98 28.54
N LYS A 194 5.42 31.10 28.91
CA LYS A 194 5.16 32.43 28.34
C LYS A 194 5.23 32.37 26.81
N HIS A 195 4.15 32.80 26.15
CA HIS A 195 4.05 32.95 24.71
C HIS A 195 5.21 33.79 24.14
N PRO A 196 6.02 33.26 23.21
CA PRO A 196 6.65 34.08 22.20
C PRO A 196 5.55 34.53 21.22
N THR A 197 5.50 35.80 20.89
CA THR A 197 4.66 36.34 19.81
C THR A 197 5.06 35.67 18.49
N SER A 198 4.34 34.63 18.07
CA SER A 198 4.61 33.91 16.81
C SER A 198 3.36 33.89 15.93
N ASN A 199 3.55 34.19 14.64
CA ASN A 199 2.59 34.03 13.54
C ASN A 199 1.54 32.94 13.82
N TRP A 200 0.29 33.35 14.05
CA TRP A 200 -0.84 32.43 14.25
C TRP A 200 -1.05 31.60 12.99
N LYS A 201 -0.49 30.38 12.95
CA LYS A 201 -0.96 29.35 12.02
C LYS A 201 -2.25 28.78 12.60
N PRO A 202 -3.38 28.80 11.88
CA PRO A 202 -4.58 28.13 12.34
C PRO A 202 -4.27 26.63 12.54
N SER A 203 -4.71 26.07 13.66
CA SER A 203 -4.67 24.63 13.89
C SER A 203 -5.69 23.92 12.97
N GLY A 204 -5.35 22.71 12.54
CA GLY A 204 -6.38 21.77 12.10
C GLY A 204 -6.93 20.98 13.29
N TYR A 205 -7.76 19.99 13.00
CA TYR A 205 -8.51 19.24 13.99
C TYR A 205 -8.43 17.74 13.70
N LEU A 206 -8.16 16.96 14.74
CA LEU A 206 -8.29 15.52 14.74
C LEU A 206 -9.64 15.17 15.37
N HIS A 207 -10.50 14.56 14.58
CA HIS A 207 -11.81 14.11 15.02
C HIS A 207 -11.72 12.62 15.35
N THR A 208 -12.32 12.23 16.47
CA THR A 208 -12.53 10.83 16.85
C THR A 208 -14.01 10.53 16.76
N TYR A 209 -14.34 9.48 16.01
CA TYR A 209 -15.68 9.00 15.81
C TYR A 209 -15.80 7.56 16.29
N ARG A 210 -17.02 7.13 16.61
CA ARG A 210 -17.34 5.76 17.02
C ARG A 210 -18.53 5.24 16.24
N THR A 211 -18.51 3.98 15.83
CA THR A 211 -19.62 3.36 15.09
C THR A 211 -20.86 3.17 15.95
N LYS A 212 -22.02 3.68 15.50
CA LYS A 212 -23.31 3.57 16.21
C LYS A 212 -23.90 2.16 16.17
N HIS A 213 -23.60 1.45 15.08
CA HIS A 213 -24.05 0.11 14.77
C HIS A 213 -22.97 -0.59 13.92
N PRO A 214 -23.08 -1.91 13.69
CA PRO A 214 -22.18 -2.56 12.75
C PRO A 214 -22.27 -1.89 11.37
N LEU A 215 -21.13 -1.51 10.80
CA LEU A 215 -21.06 -0.99 9.43
C LEU A 215 -20.83 -2.15 8.47
N ARG A 216 -21.52 -2.12 7.34
CA ARG A 216 -21.34 -3.05 6.23
C ARG A 216 -20.60 -2.36 5.09
N LEU A 217 -19.37 -2.81 4.83
CA LEU A 217 -18.46 -2.18 3.89
C LEU A 217 -18.09 -3.14 2.76
N LEU A 218 -17.75 -2.59 1.60
CA LEU A 218 -17.07 -3.32 0.54
C LEU A 218 -15.56 -3.12 0.68
N TYR A 219 -14.80 -4.18 0.94
CA TYR A 219 -13.35 -4.10 1.05
C TYR A 219 -12.68 -4.44 -0.27
N VAL A 220 -11.85 -3.52 -0.78
CA VAL A 220 -10.99 -3.72 -1.94
C VAL A 220 -9.57 -4.02 -1.46
N ASP A 221 -9.06 -5.23 -1.75
CA ASP A 221 -7.74 -5.70 -1.30
C ASP A 221 -6.56 -4.91 -1.93
N GLY A 222 -5.34 -5.19 -1.47
CA GLY A 222 -4.12 -4.49 -1.92
C GLY A 222 -3.99 -3.06 -1.39
N GLN A 223 -3.05 -2.29 -1.94
CA GLN A 223 -2.97 -0.83 -1.76
C GLN A 223 -3.93 -0.12 -2.71
N SER A 224 -5.21 -0.48 -2.59
CA SER A 224 -6.24 -0.06 -3.54
C SER A 224 -6.48 1.44 -3.56
N ALA A 225 -5.94 2.24 -2.64
CA ALA A 225 -6.02 3.70 -2.65
C ALA A 225 -4.73 4.40 -3.14
N ALA A 226 -3.69 3.63 -3.50
CA ALA A 226 -2.47 4.20 -4.07
C ALA A 226 -2.75 4.81 -5.45
N LYS A 227 -2.55 6.12 -5.57
CA LYS A 227 -2.77 6.87 -6.82
C LYS A 227 -1.58 6.69 -7.76
N SER A 228 -1.53 5.56 -8.45
CA SER A 228 -0.41 5.17 -9.33
C SER A 228 -0.90 4.45 -10.59
N THR A 229 -0.10 4.49 -11.66
CA THR A 229 -0.36 3.77 -12.93
C THR A 229 -0.03 2.28 -12.87
N LYS A 230 0.45 1.77 -11.73
CA LYS A 230 0.83 0.36 -11.55
C LYS A 230 -0.34 -0.62 -11.50
N GLY A 231 -1.58 -0.13 -11.47
CA GLY A 231 -2.80 -0.95 -11.44
C GLY A 231 -3.50 -1.04 -10.09
N THR A 232 -3.03 -0.28 -9.09
CA THR A 232 -3.61 -0.23 -7.74
C THR A 232 -5.05 0.27 -7.70
N LEU A 233 -5.50 1.01 -8.72
CA LEU A 233 -6.87 1.49 -8.83
C LEU A 233 -7.74 0.65 -9.77
N ASP A 234 -7.21 -0.41 -10.40
CA ASP A 234 -7.93 -1.17 -11.44
C ASP A 234 -9.27 -1.72 -10.90
N MET A 235 -9.31 -2.27 -9.68
CA MET A 235 -10.55 -2.77 -9.08
C MET A 235 -11.61 -1.68 -8.85
N GLN A 236 -11.21 -0.46 -8.51
CA GLN A 236 -12.17 0.64 -8.33
C GLN A 236 -12.60 1.22 -9.69
N ASP A 237 -11.64 1.52 -10.56
CA ASP A 237 -11.89 2.32 -11.76
C ASP A 237 -12.34 1.45 -12.94
N LEU A 238 -11.81 0.23 -13.10
CA LEU A 238 -12.14 -0.68 -14.20
C LEU A 238 -13.21 -1.73 -13.85
N VAL A 239 -13.44 -2.01 -12.57
CA VAL A 239 -14.45 -3.01 -12.15
C VAL A 239 -15.67 -2.33 -11.52
N LEU A 240 -15.50 -1.68 -10.37
CA LEU A 240 -16.65 -1.08 -9.64
C LEU A 240 -17.27 0.08 -10.41
N LEU A 241 -16.45 0.96 -10.98
CA LEU A 241 -16.86 2.15 -11.71
C LEU A 241 -16.80 1.98 -13.23
N HIS A 242 -16.67 0.76 -13.77
CA HIS A 242 -16.43 0.43 -15.19
C HIS A 242 -17.11 1.35 -16.22
N GLU A 243 -18.39 1.67 -16.03
CA GLU A 243 -19.18 2.49 -16.96
C GLU A 243 -19.00 4.01 -16.78
N ASN A 244 -18.45 4.43 -15.65
CA ASN A 244 -18.27 5.83 -15.28
C ASN A 244 -17.01 6.01 -14.40
N PRO A 245 -15.80 5.70 -14.90
CA PRO A 245 -14.53 5.93 -14.19
C PRO A 245 -14.19 7.42 -14.13
N PRO A 246 -13.46 7.89 -13.10
CA PRO A 246 -13.01 9.29 -13.03
C PRO A 246 -12.26 9.71 -14.30
N GLU A 247 -12.43 10.97 -14.75
CA GLU A 247 -11.77 11.45 -15.98
C GLU A 247 -10.24 11.34 -15.88
N GLU A 248 -9.69 11.64 -14.70
CA GLU A 248 -8.27 11.50 -14.41
C GLU A 248 -7.79 10.05 -14.49
N ALA A 249 -8.65 9.07 -14.21
CA ALA A 249 -8.35 7.66 -14.35
C ALA A 249 -8.27 7.25 -15.83
N VAL A 250 -9.23 7.71 -16.65
CA VAL A 250 -9.21 7.50 -18.10
C VAL A 250 -7.93 8.07 -18.72
N GLU A 251 -7.55 9.28 -18.33
CA GLU A 251 -6.33 9.94 -18.80
C GLU A 251 -5.06 9.23 -18.33
N ALA A 252 -5.01 8.75 -17.09
CA ALA A 252 -3.88 7.96 -16.58
C ALA A 252 -3.70 6.64 -17.35
N ILE A 253 -4.81 5.96 -17.68
CA ILE A 253 -4.79 4.75 -18.51
C ILE A 253 -4.26 5.05 -19.90
N ARG A 254 -4.74 6.14 -20.54
CA ARG A 254 -4.27 6.57 -21.86
C ARG A 254 -2.76 6.79 -21.87
N ARG A 255 -2.24 7.55 -20.91
CA ARG A 255 -0.79 7.80 -20.77
C ARG A 255 0.00 6.52 -20.58
N SER A 256 -0.50 5.59 -19.76
CA SER A 256 0.21 4.33 -19.54
C SER A 256 0.37 3.49 -20.82
N ARG A 257 -0.58 3.60 -21.76
CA ARG A 257 -0.51 2.94 -23.08
C ARG A 257 0.45 3.67 -24.03
N GLU A 258 0.45 4.99 -24.02
CA GLU A 258 1.37 5.80 -24.83
C GLU A 258 2.83 5.54 -24.46
N PHE A 259 3.14 5.43 -23.17
CA PHE A 259 4.49 5.06 -22.72
C PHE A 259 4.93 3.66 -23.18
N THR A 260 4.02 2.68 -23.23
CA THR A 260 4.35 1.34 -23.73
C THR A 260 4.55 1.32 -25.25
N GLU A 261 3.82 2.15 -26.00
CA GLU A 261 3.95 2.26 -27.46
C GLU A 261 5.22 3.04 -27.86
N ASP A 262 5.60 4.07 -27.12
CA ASP A 262 6.83 4.86 -27.36
C ASP A 262 8.11 4.06 -27.08
N GLU A 263 8.10 3.13 -26.13
CA GLU A 263 9.22 2.20 -25.90
C GLU A 263 9.32 1.15 -27.02
N GLU A 264 8.19 0.70 -27.60
CA GLU A 264 8.17 -0.19 -28.77
C GLU A 264 8.67 0.52 -30.05
N TYR A 265 8.43 1.83 -30.17
CA TYR A 265 8.88 2.63 -31.32
C TYR A 265 10.33 3.16 -31.20
N SER A 266 10.99 2.99 -30.06
CA SER A 266 12.36 3.51 -29.82
C SER A 266 13.47 2.59 -30.35
N PHE A 267 13.16 1.35 -30.76
CA PHE A 267 14.18 0.40 -31.24
C PHE A 267 14.53 0.53 -32.73
N ASP A 268 13.78 1.30 -33.54
CA ASP A 268 13.90 1.28 -35.01
C ASP A 268 14.22 2.64 -35.66
N ARG A 269 14.98 3.51 -34.98
CA ARG A 269 15.48 4.75 -35.62
C ARG A 269 16.91 5.13 -35.27
N PHE A 270 17.85 4.32 -35.77
CA PHE A 270 19.15 4.83 -36.18
C PHE A 270 19.17 5.09 -37.71
N SER A 271 19.57 6.30 -38.06
CA SER A 271 19.99 6.80 -39.38
C SER A 271 18.89 7.09 -40.42
N ARG A 272 18.57 8.38 -40.59
CA ARG A 272 19.01 9.18 -41.76
C ARG A 272 18.62 10.66 -41.65
N ASP A 273 19.60 11.50 -41.98
CA ASP A 273 19.59 12.96 -41.95
C ASP A 273 18.74 13.63 -43.05
N GLY A 274 18.08 14.73 -42.67
CA GLY A 274 17.92 15.98 -43.45
C GLY A 274 16.69 16.13 -44.38
N PRO A 275 16.38 17.37 -44.82
CA PRO A 275 16.12 18.57 -44.00
C PRO A 275 14.85 19.36 -44.41
N HIS A 276 14.51 20.30 -43.53
CA HIS A 276 13.52 21.41 -43.55
C HIS A 276 12.95 21.94 -44.87
N ALA A 277 11.68 22.37 -44.81
CA ALA A 277 11.19 23.61 -45.42
C ALA A 277 10.09 24.25 -44.57
N THR A 278 10.19 25.56 -44.41
CA THR A 278 9.33 26.51 -43.72
C THR A 278 8.16 26.96 -44.62
N ASP A 279 7.07 27.48 -44.04
CA ASP A 279 6.58 28.85 -44.30
C ASP A 279 5.11 29.13 -43.85
N ILE A 280 4.98 30.12 -42.95
CA ILE A 280 4.15 31.35 -43.01
C ILE A 280 2.62 31.33 -42.71
N GLU A 281 2.25 32.23 -41.78
CA GLU A 281 0.93 32.68 -41.24
C GLU A 281 -0.02 33.34 -42.28
N ALA A 282 -1.34 33.04 -42.30
CA ALA A 282 -2.52 33.78 -41.75
C ALA A 282 -2.96 35.07 -42.54
N PRO A 283 -4.13 35.74 -42.35
CA PRO A 283 -5.38 35.44 -41.61
C PRO A 283 -6.74 35.92 -42.26
N ASP A 284 -7.86 35.62 -41.56
CA ASP A 284 -9.10 36.39 -41.27
C ASP A 284 -10.30 36.66 -42.24
N GLU A 285 -11.46 36.79 -41.57
CA GLU A 285 -12.73 37.51 -41.85
C GLU A 285 -14.02 36.72 -42.17
N SER A 286 -14.94 36.65 -41.20
CA SER A 286 -16.13 37.54 -41.12
C SER A 286 -17.38 36.93 -40.44
N HIS A 287 -18.08 37.82 -39.73
CA HIS A 287 -19.24 37.65 -38.84
C HIS A 287 -20.58 37.35 -39.56
N ALA A 288 -21.52 36.68 -38.85
CA ALA A 288 -22.94 37.05 -38.85
C ALA A 288 -23.70 36.50 -37.63
N GLU A 289 -24.40 37.40 -36.94
CA GLU A 289 -25.25 37.22 -35.74
C GLU A 289 -26.53 36.39 -36.00
N ARG A 290 -27.09 35.76 -34.94
CA ARG A 290 -28.41 36.19 -34.39
C ARG A 290 -28.90 35.42 -33.16
N LEU A 291 -29.43 36.24 -32.24
CA LEU A 291 -30.62 36.08 -31.38
C LEU A 291 -30.46 35.60 -29.93
N SER A 292 -31.08 36.41 -29.08
CA SER A 292 -31.00 36.57 -27.65
C SER A 292 -32.13 35.85 -26.91
N ILE A 293 -31.79 35.16 -25.81
CA ILE A 293 -32.74 34.71 -24.77
C ILE A 293 -32.15 35.05 -23.40
N ALA A 294 -32.99 35.63 -22.53
CA ALA A 294 -32.67 36.17 -21.20
C ALA A 294 -32.13 35.10 -20.20
N PRO A 295 -31.41 35.53 -19.13
CA PRO A 295 -30.53 34.64 -18.37
C PRO A 295 -31.29 33.78 -17.35
N ARG A 296 -31.08 32.46 -17.42
CA ARG A 296 -31.54 31.51 -16.40
C ARG A 296 -30.53 31.48 -15.25
N ALA A 297 -31.06 31.53 -14.03
CA ALA A 297 -30.31 31.66 -12.78
C ALA A 297 -29.25 30.56 -12.57
N LYS A 298 -28.08 31.01 -12.07
CA LYS A 298 -27.01 30.31 -11.33
C LYS A 298 -27.01 28.78 -11.43
N HIS A 299 -26.10 28.25 -12.26
CA HIS A 299 -25.57 26.91 -12.09
C HIS A 299 -25.07 26.71 -10.63
N PRO A 300 -25.45 25.64 -9.93
CA PRO A 300 -24.75 25.23 -8.72
C PRO A 300 -23.29 24.97 -9.09
N ARG A 301 -22.38 25.49 -8.26
CA ARG A 301 -20.93 25.40 -8.46
C ARG A 301 -20.53 23.95 -8.75
N ARG A 302 -19.82 23.72 -9.86
CA ARG A 302 -19.12 22.47 -10.14
C ARG A 302 -18.23 22.14 -8.93
N PRO A 303 -18.22 20.91 -8.40
CA PRO A 303 -17.22 20.52 -7.43
C PRO A 303 -15.85 20.64 -8.11
N HIS A 304 -15.00 21.53 -7.61
CA HIS A 304 -13.61 21.53 -8.00
C HIS A 304 -12.98 20.25 -7.46
N GLY A 305 -12.65 19.30 -8.35
CA GLY A 305 -11.87 18.12 -8.03
C GLY A 305 -10.48 18.53 -7.56
N SER A 306 -10.31 18.72 -6.26
CA SER A 306 -9.02 19.02 -5.64
C SER A 306 -8.54 17.79 -4.87
N GLY A 307 -7.97 16.82 -5.59
CA GLY A 307 -7.32 15.65 -5.04
C GLY A 307 -6.48 14.93 -6.11
N PRO A 308 -5.36 14.28 -5.76
CA PRO A 308 -4.59 13.50 -6.73
C PRO A 308 -5.47 12.44 -7.40
N LEU A 309 -5.44 12.36 -8.74
CA LEU A 309 -6.21 11.42 -9.57
C LEU A 309 -7.71 11.30 -9.24
N GLY A 310 -8.40 12.43 -9.06
CA GLY A 310 -9.86 12.47 -8.99
C GLY A 310 -10.48 11.80 -7.76
N GLU A 311 -9.73 11.72 -6.64
CA GLU A 311 -10.12 10.93 -5.47
C GLU A 311 -11.49 11.28 -4.88
N SER A 312 -11.81 12.57 -4.73
CA SER A 312 -13.14 12.98 -4.24
C SER A 312 -14.26 12.55 -5.20
N VAL A 313 -14.02 12.61 -6.51
CA VAL A 313 -14.99 12.18 -7.53
C VAL A 313 -15.20 10.67 -7.47
N ARG A 314 -14.12 9.90 -7.27
CA ARG A 314 -14.18 8.45 -7.06
C ARG A 314 -15.02 8.11 -5.83
N ALA A 315 -14.74 8.75 -4.68
CA ALA A 315 -15.50 8.55 -3.45
C ALA A 315 -17.00 8.85 -3.63
N GLU A 316 -17.35 9.97 -4.28
CA GLU A 316 -18.74 10.32 -4.59
C GLU A 316 -19.43 9.27 -5.47
N ARG A 317 -18.74 8.76 -6.49
CA ARG A 317 -19.27 7.74 -7.41
C ARG A 317 -19.44 6.38 -6.74
N LEU A 318 -18.48 5.96 -5.93
CA LEU A 318 -18.59 4.73 -5.12
C LEU A 318 -19.75 4.82 -4.13
N CYS A 319 -19.94 5.96 -3.47
CA CYS A 319 -21.09 6.14 -2.59
C CYS A 319 -22.41 6.29 -3.34
N LYS A 320 -22.41 6.80 -4.57
CA LYS A 320 -23.58 6.74 -5.45
C LYS A 320 -23.93 5.28 -5.77
N LEU A 321 -22.95 4.48 -6.19
CA LEU A 321 -23.09 3.04 -6.45
C LEU A 321 -23.71 2.31 -5.25
N ALA A 322 -23.18 2.57 -4.05
CA ALA A 322 -23.68 1.99 -2.80
C ALA A 322 -25.15 2.34 -2.53
N ARG A 323 -25.54 3.61 -2.70
CA ARG A 323 -26.94 4.06 -2.53
C ARG A 323 -27.88 3.51 -3.60
N THR A 324 -27.43 3.41 -4.86
CA THR A 324 -28.31 3.05 -5.99
C THR A 324 -28.27 1.56 -6.30
N GLU A 325 -27.16 1.05 -6.82
CA GLU A 325 -27.06 -0.33 -7.32
C GLU A 325 -27.08 -1.35 -6.18
N TYR A 326 -26.54 -0.96 -5.01
CA TYR A 326 -26.55 -1.79 -3.80
C TYR A 326 -27.69 -1.41 -2.83
N ARG A 327 -28.62 -0.54 -3.25
CA ARG A 327 -29.84 -0.17 -2.51
C ARG A 327 -29.59 0.30 -1.07
N GLY A 328 -28.48 1.00 -0.85
CA GLY A 328 -28.09 1.50 0.47
C GLY A 328 -27.67 0.42 1.47
N ARG A 329 -27.35 -0.80 1.01
CA ARG A 329 -26.90 -1.90 1.87
C ARG A 329 -25.41 -1.87 2.20
N ILE A 330 -24.64 -1.03 1.52
CA ILE A 330 -23.22 -0.82 1.77
C ILE A 330 -23.06 0.61 2.29
N ASP A 331 -22.49 0.75 3.48
CA ASP A 331 -22.32 2.03 4.17
C ASP A 331 -21.08 2.78 3.67
N GLY A 332 -20.13 2.07 3.07
CA GLY A 332 -18.86 2.63 2.60
C GLY A 332 -17.91 1.61 1.96
N ILE A 333 -16.75 2.11 1.55
CA ILE A 333 -15.68 1.33 0.91
C ILE A 333 -14.45 1.31 1.81
N LEU A 334 -13.99 0.12 2.17
CA LEU A 334 -12.75 -0.12 2.90
C LEU A 334 -11.62 -0.39 1.89
N ARG A 335 -10.46 0.23 2.09
CA ARG A 335 -9.29 0.11 1.20
C ARG A 335 -8.01 0.51 1.92
N MET A 336 -6.87 0.43 1.25
CA MET A 336 -5.58 0.78 1.84
C MET A 336 -4.78 1.76 0.99
N GLU A 337 -4.32 2.82 1.62
CA GLU A 337 -3.30 3.73 1.08
C GLU A 337 -1.96 3.44 1.78
N ALA A 338 -1.47 4.35 2.64
CA ALA A 338 -0.39 4.03 3.55
C ALA A 338 -0.87 3.20 4.74
N GLY A 339 -2.06 3.52 5.25
CA GLY A 339 -2.82 2.74 6.22
C GLY A 339 -4.18 2.33 5.65
N PHE A 340 -4.92 1.52 6.39
CA PHE A 340 -6.30 1.21 6.06
C PHE A 340 -7.19 2.44 6.28
N GLU A 341 -8.11 2.66 5.34
CA GLU A 341 -9.05 3.76 5.38
C GLU A 341 -10.45 3.34 4.91
N ILE A 342 -11.47 4.06 5.37
CA ILE A 342 -12.86 3.88 4.95
C ILE A 342 -13.33 5.16 4.28
N ILE A 343 -13.80 5.07 3.04
CA ILE A 343 -14.71 6.06 2.46
C ILE A 343 -16.10 5.73 3.00
N LEU A 344 -16.57 6.50 3.99
CA LEU A 344 -17.91 6.30 4.55
C LEU A 344 -18.89 7.26 3.88
N CYS A 345 -20.05 6.75 3.45
CA CYS A 345 -20.96 7.51 2.61
C CYS A 345 -21.81 8.54 3.36
N ASP A 346 -22.10 8.31 4.64
CA ASP A 346 -22.77 9.25 5.53
C ASP A 346 -22.22 9.12 6.97
N PHE A 347 -21.53 10.14 7.46
CA PHE A 347 -20.99 10.14 8.82
C PHE A 347 -22.09 10.35 9.86
N ALA A 348 -23.03 11.26 9.58
CA ALA A 348 -24.08 11.63 10.53
C ALA A 348 -25.04 10.46 10.78
N GLU A 349 -25.28 9.63 9.77
CA GLU A 349 -26.09 8.42 9.90
C GLU A 349 -25.40 7.40 10.81
N HIS A 350 -24.13 7.08 10.54
CA HIS A 350 -23.48 5.88 11.05
C HIS A 350 -22.55 6.07 12.26
N LEU A 351 -22.14 7.31 12.58
CA LEU A 351 -21.10 7.58 13.59
C LEU A 351 -21.54 8.54 14.69
N ASP A 352 -21.14 8.24 15.92
CA ASP A 352 -21.15 9.17 17.04
C ASP A 352 -19.82 9.95 17.08
N MET A 353 -19.91 11.26 17.27
CA MET A 353 -18.73 12.09 17.50
C MET A 353 -18.28 11.93 18.97
N VAL A 354 -17.06 11.42 19.15
CA VAL A 354 -16.46 11.21 20.48
C VAL A 354 -15.73 12.48 20.93
N SER A 355 -14.85 13.01 20.08
CA SER A 355 -14.10 14.22 20.38
C SER A 355 -13.60 14.94 19.14
N ILE A 356 -13.45 16.25 19.24
CA ILE A 356 -12.75 17.09 18.27
C ILE A 356 -11.62 17.79 19.02
N ALA A 357 -10.38 17.47 18.66
CA ALA A 357 -9.18 18.03 19.28
C ALA A 357 -8.40 18.87 18.28
N ALA A 358 -7.99 20.08 18.69
CA ALA A 358 -7.10 20.90 17.89
C ALA A 358 -5.72 20.22 17.78
N ALA A 359 -5.25 20.01 16.55
CA ALA A 359 -3.91 19.52 16.29
C ALA A 359 -2.88 20.63 16.53
N SER A 360 -1.65 20.22 16.85
CA SER A 360 -0.55 21.16 17.03
C SER A 360 -0.32 21.97 15.73
N PRO A 361 -0.22 23.30 15.79
CA PRO A 361 0.07 24.11 14.60
C PRO A 361 1.50 23.87 14.06
N ASN A 362 2.34 23.15 14.82
CA ASN A 362 3.71 22.78 14.48
C ASN A 362 3.85 21.33 14.00
N THR A 363 2.79 20.52 13.97
CA THR A 363 2.85 19.20 13.30
C THR A 363 2.82 19.43 11.80
N ASP A 364 4.00 19.58 11.21
CA ASP A 364 4.15 19.46 9.77
C ASP A 364 3.97 17.97 9.44
N GLY A 365 2.75 17.57 9.05
CA GLY A 365 2.55 16.24 8.46
C GLY A 365 3.47 16.01 7.25
N PRO A 366 3.51 14.80 6.66
CA PRO A 366 4.45 14.45 5.61
C PRO A 366 4.47 15.50 4.52
N ARG A 367 5.59 16.21 4.45
CA ARG A 367 5.99 17.09 3.35
C ARG A 367 7.32 16.56 2.85
N PRO A 368 7.64 16.76 1.56
CA PRO A 368 9.04 16.79 1.15
C PRO A 368 9.80 17.75 2.07
N GLY A 369 10.72 17.23 2.90
CA GLY A 369 11.45 18.01 3.90
C GLY A 369 10.80 18.14 5.29
N GLY A 370 9.82 17.29 5.64
CA GLY A 370 9.32 17.17 7.02
C GLY A 370 10.42 16.76 8.00
N ARG A 371 10.24 17.05 9.30
CA ARG A 371 11.22 16.62 10.32
C ARG A 371 11.27 15.10 10.35
N ASN A 372 12.48 14.54 10.38
CA ASN A 372 12.69 13.10 10.33
C ASN A 372 11.89 12.36 11.42
N ASP A 373 11.84 12.90 12.63
CA ASP A 373 11.17 12.28 13.77
C ASP A 373 9.65 12.11 13.56
N ASP A 374 8.99 13.11 12.94
CA ASP A 374 7.55 13.05 12.65
C ASP A 374 7.24 12.00 11.57
N MET A 375 8.12 11.87 10.57
CA MET A 375 7.99 10.87 9.51
C MET A 375 8.27 9.45 9.99
N LEU A 376 9.28 9.28 10.85
CA LEU A 376 9.57 8.00 11.48
C LEU A 376 8.38 7.53 12.33
N SER A 377 7.83 8.40 13.18
CA SER A 377 6.64 8.11 13.99
C SER A 377 5.44 7.68 13.13
N TYR A 378 5.19 8.39 12.03
CA TYR A 378 4.15 8.04 11.08
C TYR A 378 4.35 6.64 10.48
N TYR A 379 5.56 6.31 10.00
CA TYR A 379 5.83 5.00 9.44
C TYR A 379 5.87 3.89 10.48
N GLN A 380 6.24 4.18 11.73
CA GLN A 380 6.10 3.23 12.84
C GLN A 380 4.63 2.90 13.11
N ALA A 381 3.75 3.90 13.12
CA ALA A 381 2.31 3.70 13.28
C ALA A 381 1.74 2.85 12.13
N VAL A 382 2.09 3.18 10.88
CA VAL A 382 1.71 2.37 9.71
C VAL A 382 2.28 0.94 9.81
N ALA A 383 3.55 0.79 10.18
CA ALA A 383 4.21 -0.50 10.26
C ALA A 383 3.71 -1.39 11.40
N SER A 384 3.14 -0.79 12.45
CA SER A 384 2.44 -1.53 13.50
C SER A 384 1.24 -2.34 12.99
N ARG A 385 0.83 -2.13 11.72
CA ARG A 385 -0.25 -2.84 11.03
C ARG A 385 0.22 -3.83 9.98
N TYR A 386 1.53 -4.10 9.91
CA TYR A 386 2.11 -5.07 8.98
C TYR A 386 1.45 -6.44 9.06
N ASP A 387 1.13 -6.89 10.26
CA ASP A 387 0.55 -8.21 10.53
C ASP A 387 -0.96 -8.16 10.85
N GLY A 388 -1.60 -6.99 10.74
CA GLY A 388 -3.04 -6.82 10.93
C GLY A 388 -3.43 -5.52 11.64
N ILE A 389 -4.72 -5.15 11.57
CA ILE A 389 -5.27 -3.94 12.21
C ILE A 389 -5.84 -4.17 13.63
N GLY A 390 -5.55 -5.32 14.22
CA GLY A 390 -6.13 -5.77 15.48
C GLY A 390 -7.39 -6.60 15.28
N GLU A 391 -7.54 -7.63 16.12
CA GLU A 391 -8.66 -8.54 16.07
C GLU A 391 -10.00 -7.81 16.26
N ARG A 392 -11.03 -8.28 15.58
CA ARG A 392 -12.44 -7.81 15.71
C ARG A 392 -12.71 -6.35 15.33
N ARG A 393 -11.73 -5.54 14.92
CA ARG A 393 -12.02 -4.20 14.37
C ARG A 393 -12.72 -4.27 13.01
N VAL A 394 -12.40 -5.30 12.23
CA VAL A 394 -13.06 -5.67 10.97
C VAL A 394 -13.21 -7.18 10.94
N VAL A 395 -14.37 -7.66 10.49
CA VAL A 395 -14.64 -9.07 10.23
C VAL A 395 -14.89 -9.21 8.73
N LEU A 396 -14.15 -10.09 8.06
CA LEU A 396 -14.32 -10.37 6.63
C LEU A 396 -15.13 -11.64 6.40
N ASP A 397 -15.98 -11.62 5.37
CA ASP A 397 -16.64 -12.81 4.83
C ASP A 397 -15.69 -13.53 3.86
N TYR A 398 -14.90 -14.47 4.39
CA TYR A 398 -13.95 -15.26 3.61
C TYR A 398 -14.60 -16.40 2.81
N ASP A 399 -15.84 -16.80 3.12
CA ASP A 399 -16.52 -17.88 2.39
C ASP A 399 -17.11 -17.38 1.06
N ASN A 400 -17.40 -16.08 0.96
CA ASN A 400 -18.08 -15.49 -0.19
C ASN A 400 -17.29 -14.36 -0.87
N PHE A 401 -16.01 -14.18 -0.53
CA PHE A 401 -15.17 -13.21 -1.22
C PHE A 401 -15.06 -13.53 -2.71
N LEU A 402 -14.91 -12.47 -3.50
CA LEU A 402 -14.80 -12.55 -4.95
C LEU A 402 -13.40 -12.16 -5.37
N THR A 403 -12.83 -12.84 -6.35
CA THR A 403 -11.50 -12.51 -6.86
C THR A 403 -11.40 -12.73 -8.36
N LEU A 404 -10.79 -11.79 -9.07
CA LEU A 404 -10.54 -11.94 -10.51
C LEU A 404 -9.58 -13.09 -10.80
N PHE A 405 -8.75 -13.53 -9.85
CA PHE A 405 -7.92 -14.73 -10.02
C PHE A 405 -8.71 -16.00 -10.34
N ALA A 406 -10.01 -16.02 -10.02
CA ALA A 406 -10.92 -17.12 -10.32
C ALA A 406 -11.76 -16.88 -11.60
N VAL A 407 -11.60 -15.74 -12.27
CA VAL A 407 -12.35 -15.36 -13.48
C VAL A 407 -11.48 -15.53 -14.72
N GLU A 408 -11.95 -16.36 -15.65
CA GLU A 408 -11.22 -16.68 -16.89
C GLU A 408 -11.04 -15.45 -17.76
N ASP A 409 -9.82 -15.28 -18.24
CA ASP A 409 -9.37 -14.19 -19.11
C ASP A 409 -9.55 -12.75 -18.59
N ALA A 410 -10.15 -12.50 -17.44
CA ALA A 410 -10.41 -11.15 -16.94
C ALA A 410 -9.16 -10.40 -16.46
N LEU A 411 -8.05 -11.10 -16.23
CA LEU A 411 -6.77 -10.51 -15.82
C LEU A 411 -5.63 -10.92 -16.75
N TYR A 412 -4.57 -10.12 -16.72
CA TYR A 412 -3.24 -10.46 -17.25
C TYR A 412 -2.18 -10.04 -16.26
N PHE A 413 -0.97 -10.58 -16.38
CA PHE A 413 0.19 -10.10 -15.63
C PHE A 413 1.01 -9.19 -16.55
N ASP A 414 1.35 -7.99 -16.09
CA ASP A 414 2.22 -7.09 -16.84
C ASP A 414 3.68 -7.55 -16.79
N GLU A 415 4.57 -6.81 -17.46
CA GLU A 415 6.00 -7.16 -17.58
C GLU A 415 6.72 -7.24 -16.22
N ALA A 416 6.23 -6.52 -15.22
CA ALA A 416 6.76 -6.57 -13.85
C ALA A 416 6.08 -7.67 -13.00
N GLY A 417 5.25 -8.52 -13.62
CA GLY A 417 4.54 -9.61 -12.96
C GLY A 417 3.36 -9.16 -12.09
N ARG A 418 2.83 -7.95 -12.30
CA ARG A 418 1.70 -7.42 -11.51
C ARG A 418 0.38 -7.80 -12.18
N PRO A 419 -0.62 -8.28 -11.44
CA PRO A 419 -1.93 -8.57 -12.01
C PRO A 419 -2.61 -7.26 -12.43
N ARG A 420 -3.22 -7.23 -13.61
CA ARG A 420 -3.92 -6.09 -14.21
C ARG A 420 -5.27 -6.56 -14.74
N VAL A 421 -6.26 -5.69 -14.65
CA VAL A 421 -7.61 -5.97 -15.15
C VAL A 421 -7.66 -5.72 -16.66
N LYS A 422 -8.21 -6.66 -17.44
CA LYS A 422 -8.52 -6.41 -18.86
C LYS A 422 -9.77 -5.52 -18.94
N ASN A 423 -9.61 -4.33 -19.51
CA ASN A 423 -10.70 -3.36 -19.66
C ASN A 423 -11.67 -3.77 -20.80
N GLU A 424 -12.39 -4.87 -20.57
CA GLU A 424 -13.29 -5.51 -21.52
C GLU A 424 -14.64 -5.77 -20.86
N THR A 425 -15.67 -5.03 -21.26
CA THR A 425 -17.01 -5.09 -20.64
C THR A 425 -17.57 -6.52 -20.57
N GLN A 426 -17.35 -7.33 -21.60
CA GLN A 426 -17.81 -8.73 -21.65
C GLN A 426 -17.18 -9.62 -20.57
N LEU A 427 -15.95 -9.33 -20.16
CA LEU A 427 -15.22 -10.07 -19.12
C LEU A 427 -15.56 -9.55 -17.73
N ILE A 428 -15.75 -8.23 -17.59
CA ILE A 428 -15.93 -7.57 -16.29
C ILE A 428 -17.40 -7.54 -15.84
N ALA A 429 -18.35 -7.41 -16.76
CA ALA A 429 -19.78 -7.30 -16.41
C ALA A 429 -20.31 -8.49 -15.59
N PRO A 430 -19.95 -9.77 -15.86
CA PRO A 430 -20.33 -10.89 -15.00
C PRO A 430 -19.84 -10.74 -13.57
N PHE A 431 -18.56 -10.40 -13.38
CA PHE A 431 -17.96 -10.22 -12.06
C PHE A 431 -18.57 -9.03 -11.30
N ARG A 432 -18.86 -7.92 -11.99
CA ARG A 432 -19.56 -6.78 -11.39
C ARG A 432 -20.97 -7.16 -10.90
N ARG A 433 -21.69 -8.03 -11.62
CA ARG A 433 -22.97 -8.57 -11.15
C ARG A 433 -22.82 -9.43 -9.90
N GLU A 434 -21.79 -10.26 -9.82
CA GLU A 434 -21.51 -11.03 -8.60
C GLU A 434 -21.21 -10.13 -7.40
N ILE A 435 -20.47 -9.03 -7.59
CA ILE A 435 -20.26 -8.02 -6.54
C ILE A 435 -21.59 -7.39 -6.12
N GLN A 436 -22.46 -7.08 -7.08
CA GLN A 436 -23.80 -6.55 -6.79
C GLN A 436 -24.63 -7.55 -5.98
N ASP A 437 -24.62 -8.83 -6.34
CA ASP A 437 -25.32 -9.89 -5.62
C ASP A 437 -24.76 -10.07 -4.20
N LEU A 438 -23.44 -10.02 -4.04
CA LEU A 438 -22.76 -10.04 -2.74
C LEU A 438 -23.21 -8.85 -1.87
N ALA A 439 -23.24 -7.65 -2.44
CA ALA A 439 -23.67 -6.43 -1.75
C ALA A 439 -25.16 -6.44 -1.38
N LEU A 440 -26.01 -7.06 -2.21
CA LEU A 440 -27.44 -7.17 -1.96
C LEU A 440 -27.82 -8.31 -1.02
N SER A 441 -26.93 -9.28 -0.80
CA SER A 441 -27.20 -10.44 0.06
C SER A 441 -27.48 -10.07 1.53
N ASP A 442 -28.20 -10.92 2.28
CA ASP A 442 -28.51 -10.77 3.71
C ASP A 442 -27.49 -11.47 4.63
N ARG A 443 -26.27 -11.73 4.15
CA ARG A 443 -25.27 -12.64 4.78
C ARG A 443 -24.62 -12.13 6.08
N SER A 444 -25.24 -11.22 6.82
CA SER A 444 -24.63 -10.51 7.94
C SER A 444 -24.62 -11.25 9.30
N LYS A 445 -24.78 -12.58 9.35
CA LYS A 445 -24.95 -13.30 10.63
C LYS A 445 -24.21 -14.63 10.82
N ASP A 446 -23.68 -15.26 9.78
CA ASP A 446 -22.93 -16.50 9.96
C ASP A 446 -21.43 -16.19 10.02
N GLN A 447 -20.81 -16.50 11.16
CA GLN A 447 -19.36 -16.52 11.28
C GLN A 447 -18.85 -17.66 10.38
N GLY A 448 -18.53 -17.32 9.13
CA GLY A 448 -17.86 -18.19 8.19
C GLY A 448 -16.51 -18.66 8.73
N ILE A 449 -15.84 -19.53 7.98
CA ILE A 449 -14.51 -20.01 8.40
C ILE A 449 -13.50 -18.87 8.23
N ASP A 450 -12.71 -18.61 9.26
CA ASP A 450 -11.56 -17.71 9.15
C ASP A 450 -10.43 -18.42 8.37
N TRP A 451 -10.54 -18.37 7.04
CA TRP A 451 -9.57 -18.95 6.12
C TRP A 451 -8.20 -18.28 6.22
N GLN A 452 -8.10 -17.06 6.74
CA GLN A 452 -6.81 -16.41 7.00
C GLN A 452 -6.03 -17.16 8.08
N THR A 453 -6.68 -17.54 9.18
CA THR A 453 -6.05 -18.38 10.22
C THR A 453 -5.55 -19.72 9.66
N VAL A 454 -6.33 -20.36 8.77
CA VAL A 454 -5.91 -21.61 8.11
C VAL A 454 -4.67 -21.39 7.22
N SER A 455 -4.67 -20.30 6.45
CA SER A 455 -3.52 -19.94 5.60
C SER A 455 -2.26 -19.66 6.43
N ASP A 456 -2.41 -19.03 7.60
CA ASP A 456 -1.30 -18.73 8.50
C ASP A 456 -0.68 -19.97 9.10
N MET A 457 -1.49 -20.95 9.50
CA MET A 457 -0.98 -22.23 9.99
C MET A 457 -0.07 -22.90 8.94
N ILE A 458 -0.48 -22.86 7.68
CA ILE A 458 0.29 -23.43 6.55
C ILE A 458 1.57 -22.63 6.32
N THR A 459 1.48 -21.30 6.24
CA THR A 459 2.65 -20.44 6.04
C THR A 459 3.64 -20.58 7.20
N ALA A 460 3.18 -20.53 8.45
CA ALA A 460 4.03 -20.67 9.63
C ALA A 460 4.73 -22.04 9.68
N ARG A 461 4.08 -23.11 9.23
CA ARG A 461 4.67 -24.46 9.22
C ARG A 461 5.76 -24.64 8.17
N TYR A 462 5.61 -24.02 6.98
CA TYR A 462 6.42 -24.37 5.82
C TYR A 462 7.34 -23.25 5.32
N ALA A 463 7.09 -21.96 5.64
CA ALA A 463 7.77 -20.84 5.00
C ALA A 463 9.29 -20.88 5.20
N ASP A 464 9.73 -20.98 6.45
CA ASP A 464 11.15 -20.94 6.78
C ASP A 464 11.87 -22.19 6.27
N ARG A 465 11.23 -23.36 6.37
CA ARG A 465 11.79 -24.61 5.87
C ARG A 465 11.93 -24.63 4.35
N ILE A 466 10.94 -24.11 3.61
CA ILE A 466 11.03 -23.95 2.16
C ILE A 466 12.14 -22.97 1.79
N ALA A 467 12.25 -21.84 2.51
CA ALA A 467 13.32 -20.87 2.28
C ALA A 467 14.70 -21.47 2.53
N TYR A 468 14.87 -22.22 3.62
CA TYR A 468 16.13 -22.88 3.97
C TYR A 468 16.52 -23.93 2.93
N LEU A 469 15.58 -24.80 2.53
CA LEU A 469 15.80 -25.77 1.45
C LEU A 469 16.10 -25.10 0.08
N ALA A 470 15.63 -23.88 -0.16
CA ALA A 470 15.88 -23.14 -1.41
C ALA A 470 17.16 -22.27 -1.38
N SER A 471 17.76 -22.07 -0.20
CA SER A 471 18.87 -21.14 0.04
C SER A 471 20.16 -21.56 -0.69
N GLY A 472 20.44 -22.86 -0.75
CA GLY A 472 21.75 -23.38 -1.16
C GLY A 472 22.74 -23.55 -0.02
N GLU A 473 22.34 -23.31 1.24
CA GLU A 473 23.18 -23.50 2.43
C GLU A 473 23.41 -24.97 2.78
N ILE A 474 22.52 -25.87 2.32
CA ILE A 474 22.68 -27.32 2.51
C ILE A 474 23.53 -27.88 1.37
N GLU A 475 24.77 -28.24 1.67
CA GLU A 475 25.73 -28.75 0.69
C GLU A 475 25.65 -30.28 0.50
N ASP A 476 25.12 -31.00 1.49
CA ASP A 476 24.99 -32.46 1.46
C ASP A 476 23.57 -32.93 1.10
N ILE A 477 23.48 -33.93 0.22
CA ILE A 477 22.19 -34.45 -0.26
C ILE A 477 21.42 -35.22 0.82
N HIS A 478 22.10 -35.90 1.74
CA HIS A 478 21.45 -36.61 2.83
C HIS A 478 20.81 -35.62 3.81
N ASP A 479 21.49 -34.53 4.13
CA ASP A 479 20.94 -33.45 4.95
C ASP A 479 19.74 -32.77 4.27
N PHE A 480 19.82 -32.54 2.97
CA PHE A 480 18.71 -31.98 2.18
C PHE A 480 17.48 -32.88 2.22
N ARG A 481 17.66 -34.18 1.93
CA ARG A 481 16.58 -35.19 1.99
C ARG A 481 15.99 -35.28 3.39
N ALA A 482 16.83 -35.24 4.43
CA ALA A 482 16.40 -35.30 5.81
C ALA A 482 15.56 -34.06 6.19
N GLU A 483 15.95 -32.86 5.76
CA GLU A 483 15.19 -31.64 6.02
C GLU A 483 13.84 -31.64 5.30
N ALA A 484 13.79 -32.04 4.03
CA ALA A 484 12.53 -32.23 3.31
C ALA A 484 11.65 -33.30 3.99
N SER A 485 12.23 -34.42 4.43
CA SER A 485 11.53 -35.49 5.15
C SER A 485 10.96 -34.99 6.49
N ARG A 486 11.70 -34.19 7.26
CA ARG A 486 11.23 -33.59 8.52
C ARG A 486 9.98 -32.72 8.34
N ALA A 487 9.81 -32.10 7.16
CA ALA A 487 8.62 -31.31 6.83
C ALA A 487 7.32 -32.11 6.79
N ILE A 488 7.39 -33.33 6.26
CA ILE A 488 6.20 -34.16 6.02
C ILE A 488 6.07 -35.32 7.00
N ARG A 489 7.12 -35.61 7.79
CA ARG A 489 7.17 -36.73 8.75
C ARG A 489 5.92 -36.90 9.61
N PRO A 490 5.27 -35.85 10.14
CA PRO A 490 4.04 -36.02 10.93
C PRO A 490 2.86 -36.64 10.18
N HIS A 491 2.91 -36.68 8.85
CA HIS A 491 1.86 -37.21 7.98
C HIS A 491 2.20 -38.59 7.39
N ILE A 492 3.33 -39.19 7.80
CA ILE A 492 3.81 -40.47 7.29
C ILE A 492 3.44 -41.61 8.25
N ASP A 493 2.78 -42.65 7.74
CA ASP A 493 2.58 -43.91 8.44
C ASP A 493 3.69 -44.91 8.08
N PHE A 494 4.71 -45.01 8.92
CA PHE A 494 5.84 -45.90 8.70
C PHE A 494 5.48 -47.39 8.75
N SER A 495 4.33 -47.77 9.32
CA SER A 495 3.86 -49.17 9.34
C SER A 495 3.20 -49.58 8.02
N ASN A 496 2.64 -48.61 7.28
CA ASN A 496 1.91 -48.83 6.04
C ASN A 496 2.13 -47.68 5.06
N ARG A 497 3.31 -47.67 4.42
CA ARG A 497 3.73 -46.58 3.52
C ARG A 497 2.83 -46.49 2.30
N ASN A 498 2.19 -45.34 2.13
CA ASN A 498 1.38 -45.02 0.95
C ASN A 498 1.51 -43.52 0.64
N SER A 499 2.39 -43.18 -0.31
CA SER A 499 2.71 -41.78 -0.63
C SER A 499 1.48 -40.95 -1.05
N SER A 500 0.51 -41.55 -1.74
CA SER A 500 -0.71 -40.85 -2.13
C SER A 500 -1.58 -40.50 -0.91
N HIS A 501 -1.73 -41.43 0.03
CA HIS A 501 -2.48 -41.20 1.27
C HIS A 501 -1.74 -40.23 2.20
N GLU A 502 -0.41 -40.36 2.32
CA GLU A 502 0.45 -39.46 3.11
C GLU A 502 0.37 -38.02 2.58
N ILE A 503 0.45 -37.82 1.26
CA ILE A 503 0.27 -36.51 0.63
C ILE A 503 -1.13 -35.97 0.91
N GLN A 504 -2.18 -36.78 0.74
CA GLN A 504 -3.55 -36.33 1.00
C GLN A 504 -3.76 -35.91 2.45
N HIS A 505 -3.22 -36.66 3.41
CA HIS A 505 -3.28 -36.33 4.83
C HIS A 505 -2.52 -35.03 5.12
N CYS A 506 -1.31 -34.88 4.57
CA CYS A 506 -0.53 -33.65 4.64
C CYS A 506 -1.30 -32.46 4.05
N SER A 507 -1.96 -32.61 2.90
CA SER A 507 -2.73 -31.54 2.25
C SER A 507 -3.91 -31.04 3.09
N LYS A 508 -4.47 -31.88 3.97
CA LYS A 508 -5.67 -31.58 4.76
C LYS A 508 -5.40 -31.13 6.20
N TYR A 509 -4.16 -31.17 6.67
CA TYR A 509 -3.88 -31.09 8.12
C TYR A 509 -4.40 -29.81 8.81
N ALA A 510 -4.43 -28.68 8.11
CA ALA A 510 -4.90 -27.40 8.64
C ALA A 510 -6.37 -27.11 8.30
N LEU A 511 -6.98 -27.92 7.42
CA LEU A 511 -8.35 -27.70 6.97
C LEU A 511 -9.34 -28.20 8.03
N PRO A 512 -10.48 -27.52 8.22
CA PRO A 512 -11.55 -27.99 9.10
C PRO A 512 -12.00 -29.41 8.75
N SER A 513 -12.28 -30.22 9.78
CA SER A 513 -12.62 -31.65 9.62
C SER A 513 -13.97 -31.88 8.92
N THR A 514 -14.88 -30.92 9.00
CA THR A 514 -16.15 -30.92 8.26
C THR A 514 -15.97 -30.10 7.00
N ARG A 515 -16.07 -30.74 5.83
CA ARG A 515 -16.22 -30.02 4.56
C ARG A 515 -17.47 -29.12 4.69
N PRO A 516 -17.42 -27.83 4.31
CA PRO A 516 -18.62 -27.02 4.17
C PRO A 516 -19.66 -27.82 3.37
N SER A 517 -20.91 -27.85 3.83
CA SER A 517 -21.97 -28.75 3.33
C SER A 517 -22.00 -28.81 1.79
N GLU A 518 -22.21 -30.01 1.24
CA GLU A 518 -22.22 -30.35 -0.21
C GLU A 518 -23.14 -29.50 -1.12
N SER A 519 -23.88 -28.53 -0.58
CA SER A 519 -24.77 -27.64 -1.32
C SER A 519 -24.07 -26.48 -2.06
N ALA A 520 -22.77 -26.26 -1.85
CA ALA A 520 -22.00 -25.30 -2.64
C ALA A 520 -21.06 -26.04 -3.60
N LYS A 521 -21.11 -25.68 -4.88
CA LYS A 521 -19.94 -25.76 -5.76
C LYS A 521 -18.73 -25.26 -4.96
N GLY A 522 -17.61 -25.97 -5.05
CA GLY A 522 -16.44 -25.84 -4.17
C GLY A 522 -16.18 -24.44 -3.61
N ASP A 523 -15.97 -24.39 -2.30
CA ASP A 523 -15.56 -23.17 -1.60
C ASP A 523 -14.18 -22.75 -2.13
N LEU A 524 -14.15 -21.55 -2.73
CA LEU A 524 -12.97 -20.99 -3.38
C LEU A 524 -11.77 -20.92 -2.44
N ALA A 525 -12.01 -20.58 -1.16
CA ALA A 525 -10.96 -20.51 -0.16
C ALA A 525 -10.43 -21.92 0.16
N TYR A 526 -11.32 -22.86 0.47
CA TYR A 526 -10.96 -24.26 0.74
C TYR A 526 -10.16 -24.85 -0.42
N ASP A 527 -10.67 -24.75 -1.65
CA ASP A 527 -10.08 -25.38 -2.83
C ASP A 527 -8.69 -24.80 -3.14
N SER A 528 -8.52 -23.48 -2.99
CA SER A 528 -7.24 -22.80 -3.20
C SER A 528 -6.21 -23.20 -2.13
N ILE A 529 -6.62 -23.20 -0.85
CA ILE A 529 -5.76 -23.57 0.28
C ILE A 529 -5.35 -25.05 0.19
N TYR A 530 -6.29 -25.94 -0.08
CA TYR A 530 -6.00 -27.36 -0.30
C TYR A 530 -5.05 -27.57 -1.48
N THR A 531 -5.26 -26.86 -2.59
CA THR A 531 -4.39 -26.95 -3.78
C THR A 531 -2.96 -26.52 -3.46
N VAL A 532 -2.77 -25.35 -2.82
CA VAL A 532 -1.45 -24.86 -2.42
C VAL A 532 -0.76 -25.83 -1.47
N ASN A 533 -1.46 -26.28 -0.42
CA ASN A 533 -0.88 -27.20 0.54
C ASN A 533 -0.57 -28.56 -0.10
N SER A 534 -1.36 -29.01 -1.07
CA SER A 534 -1.08 -30.22 -1.83
C SER A 534 0.17 -30.10 -2.71
N VAL A 535 0.41 -28.93 -3.31
CA VAL A 535 1.64 -28.68 -4.07
C VAL A 535 2.85 -28.70 -3.13
N ILE A 536 2.75 -28.07 -1.96
CA ILE A 536 3.80 -28.10 -0.91
C ILE A 536 4.10 -29.54 -0.50
N CYS A 537 3.10 -30.28 -0.04
CA CYS A 537 3.24 -31.65 0.46
C CYS A 537 3.81 -32.60 -0.60
N ARG A 538 3.34 -32.51 -1.85
CA ARG A 538 3.87 -33.31 -2.97
C ARG A 538 5.33 -32.96 -3.26
N THR A 539 5.66 -31.67 -3.32
CA THR A 539 7.03 -31.21 -3.62
C THR A 539 8.01 -31.66 -2.55
N LEU A 540 7.66 -31.52 -1.27
CA LEU A 540 8.48 -31.97 -0.15
C LEU A 540 8.64 -33.51 -0.13
N THR A 541 7.59 -34.24 -0.47
CA THR A 541 7.65 -35.71 -0.61
C THR A 541 8.67 -36.11 -1.67
N VAL A 542 8.63 -35.50 -2.85
CA VAL A 542 9.60 -35.78 -3.93
C VAL A 542 11.01 -35.31 -3.53
N ALA A 543 11.14 -34.13 -2.92
CA ALA A 543 12.43 -33.59 -2.46
C ALA A 543 13.10 -34.51 -1.42
N SER A 544 12.32 -35.18 -0.57
CA SER A 544 12.85 -36.12 0.44
C SER A 544 13.48 -37.39 -0.15
N ALA A 545 13.25 -37.68 -1.43
CA ALA A 545 13.78 -38.84 -2.14
C ALA A 545 14.58 -38.46 -3.39
N ILE A 546 14.95 -37.18 -3.55
CA ILE A 546 15.57 -36.66 -4.78
C ILE A 546 16.99 -37.22 -4.99
N ASP A 547 17.39 -37.51 -6.23
CA ASP A 547 18.71 -38.13 -6.52
C ASP A 547 19.90 -37.17 -6.55
N THR A 548 19.65 -35.88 -6.81
CA THR A 548 20.69 -34.87 -6.88
C THR A 548 20.30 -33.61 -6.11
N LEU A 549 21.28 -33.00 -5.44
CA LEU A 549 21.07 -31.74 -4.72
C LEU A 549 20.66 -30.60 -5.67
N ALA A 550 21.27 -30.53 -6.86
CA ALA A 550 20.94 -29.52 -7.86
C ALA A 550 19.45 -29.58 -8.30
N HIS A 551 18.91 -30.78 -8.46
CA HIS A 551 17.48 -30.96 -8.77
C HIS A 551 16.62 -30.55 -7.58
N GLY A 552 16.97 -30.96 -6.36
CA GLY A 552 16.28 -30.55 -5.13
C GLY A 552 16.22 -29.03 -4.96
N LEU A 553 17.36 -28.35 -5.09
CA LEU A 553 17.45 -26.89 -5.03
C LEU A 553 16.58 -26.21 -6.10
N THR A 554 16.60 -26.72 -7.32
CA THR A 554 15.78 -26.18 -8.42
C THR A 554 14.29 -26.32 -8.12
N MET A 555 13.86 -27.48 -7.63
CA MET A 555 12.47 -27.72 -7.23
C MET A 555 12.03 -26.78 -6.10
N MET A 556 12.86 -26.62 -5.07
CA MET A 556 12.52 -25.78 -3.91
C MET A 556 12.53 -24.29 -4.25
N ARG A 557 13.44 -23.83 -5.13
CA ARG A 557 13.40 -22.47 -5.68
C ARG A 557 12.16 -22.24 -6.55
N GLY A 558 11.76 -23.23 -7.35
CA GLY A 558 10.51 -23.20 -8.10
C GLY A 558 9.28 -23.09 -7.21
N LEU A 559 9.21 -23.91 -6.14
CA LEU A 559 8.14 -23.86 -5.16
C LEU A 559 8.10 -22.51 -4.44
N LYS A 560 9.25 -22.01 -3.97
CA LYS A 560 9.37 -20.70 -3.34
C LYS A 560 8.89 -19.59 -4.28
N SER A 561 9.31 -19.61 -5.54
CA SER A 561 8.87 -18.64 -6.55
C SER A 561 7.35 -18.68 -6.77
N TRP A 562 6.77 -19.88 -6.94
CA TRP A 562 5.33 -20.04 -7.16
C TRP A 562 4.48 -19.62 -5.97
N LEU A 563 4.88 -19.96 -4.75
CA LEU A 563 4.17 -19.55 -3.53
C LEU A 563 4.21 -18.02 -3.34
N GLY A 564 5.35 -17.40 -3.63
CA GLY A 564 5.48 -15.94 -3.56
C GLY A 564 5.14 -15.33 -2.19
N TRP A 565 5.38 -16.06 -1.10
CA TRP A 565 5.04 -15.59 0.26
C TRP A 565 5.82 -14.33 0.64
N THR A 566 5.08 -13.34 1.14
CA THR A 566 5.61 -12.01 1.44
C THR A 566 6.52 -11.99 2.67
N SER A 567 6.40 -13.00 3.54
CA SER A 567 7.26 -13.18 4.72
C SER A 567 8.74 -13.31 4.36
N TRP A 568 9.07 -13.90 3.21
CA TRP A 568 10.47 -14.05 2.77
C TRP A 568 11.15 -12.74 2.38
N LYS A 569 10.40 -11.65 2.20
CA LYS A 569 10.94 -10.31 1.98
C LYS A 569 11.05 -9.49 3.27
N LYS A 570 10.44 -9.94 4.37
CA LYS A 570 10.43 -9.21 5.65
C LYS A 570 11.83 -9.19 6.25
N CYS A 571 12.21 -8.06 6.83
CA CYS A 571 13.52 -7.88 7.45
C CYS A 571 13.66 -8.80 8.67
N SER A 572 14.89 -9.28 8.92
CA SER A 572 15.24 -10.18 10.02
C SER A 572 15.33 -9.48 11.39
N GLY A 573 14.30 -8.70 11.74
CA GLY A 573 14.26 -7.84 12.91
C GLY A 573 14.87 -6.45 12.64
N CYS A 574 14.16 -5.41 13.05
CA CYS A 574 14.64 -4.03 13.03
C CYS A 574 14.76 -3.49 14.45
N GLY A 575 15.62 -2.50 14.65
CA GLY A 575 15.73 -1.82 15.94
C GLY A 575 14.45 -1.09 16.34
N PRO A 576 14.27 -0.73 17.63
CA PRO A 576 13.08 0.00 18.11
C PRO A 576 12.83 1.36 17.43
N HIS A 577 13.88 1.96 16.85
CA HIS A 577 13.84 3.22 16.11
C HIS A 577 13.95 3.02 14.60
N GLU A 578 13.58 1.84 14.12
CA GLU A 578 13.64 1.48 12.71
C GLU A 578 12.35 0.82 12.27
N VAL A 579 12.03 0.98 10.99
CA VAL A 579 10.93 0.30 10.32
C VAL A 579 11.53 -0.57 9.21
N CYS A 580 11.11 -1.83 9.12
CA CYS A 580 11.41 -2.64 7.94
C CYS A 580 10.64 -2.04 6.77
N PHE A 581 11.27 -1.22 5.96
CA PHE A 581 10.54 -0.39 5.01
C PHE A 581 10.49 -1.04 3.63
N LEU A 582 9.30 -1.06 3.05
CA LEU A 582 9.04 -1.25 1.63
C LEU A 582 8.22 -0.08 1.09
N PRO A 583 8.03 0.06 -0.24
CA PRO A 583 7.23 1.16 -0.77
C PRO A 583 5.79 1.12 -0.27
N ILE A 584 5.38 2.24 0.30
CA ILE A 584 4.06 2.48 0.86
C ILE A 584 3.62 3.81 0.29
N TRP A 585 2.56 3.84 -0.53
CA TRP A 585 2.18 5.08 -1.21
C TRP A 585 2.06 6.24 -0.21
N PRO A 586 2.63 7.42 -0.51
CA PRO A 586 3.26 7.83 -1.77
C PRO A 586 4.78 7.60 -1.82
N ALA A 587 5.35 6.89 -0.85
CA ALA A 587 6.80 6.80 -0.67
C ALA A 587 7.44 5.44 -1.01
N GLY A 588 8.75 5.46 -1.22
CA GLY A 588 9.64 4.34 -1.47
C GLY A 588 10.24 4.32 -2.88
N ASP A 589 11.28 3.51 -3.03
CA ASP A 589 11.99 3.28 -4.29
C ASP A 589 11.91 1.82 -4.73
N ALA A 590 12.22 1.55 -6.01
CA ALA A 590 12.26 0.17 -6.54
C ALA A 590 13.17 -0.76 -5.73
N LYS A 591 14.31 -0.23 -5.24
CA LYS A 591 15.24 -0.99 -4.39
C LYS A 591 14.60 -1.45 -3.08
N ASP A 592 13.69 -0.66 -2.50
CA ASP A 592 12.98 -1.03 -1.27
C ASP A 592 11.96 -2.13 -1.53
N PHE A 593 11.37 -2.14 -2.73
CA PHE A 593 10.45 -3.20 -3.13
C PHE A 593 11.17 -4.53 -3.36
N GLU A 594 12.35 -4.47 -3.99
CA GLU A 594 13.18 -5.65 -4.26
C GLU A 594 13.81 -6.19 -2.98
N HIS A 595 14.37 -5.29 -2.16
CA HIS A 595 15.14 -5.62 -0.96
C HIS A 595 14.77 -4.67 0.19
N PRO A 596 13.65 -4.92 0.91
CA PRO A 596 13.28 -4.15 2.09
C PRO A 596 14.41 -4.10 3.11
N ARG A 597 14.56 -2.96 3.80
CA ARG A 597 15.62 -2.74 4.81
C ARG A 597 15.07 -2.00 6.00
N CYS A 598 15.68 -2.22 7.16
CA CYS A 598 15.43 -1.41 8.34
C CYS A 598 15.87 0.03 8.05
N ARG A 599 14.96 0.99 8.27
CA ARG A 599 15.18 2.42 8.06
C ARG A 599 14.79 3.19 9.32
N SER A 600 15.67 4.08 9.76
CA SER A 600 15.43 5.08 10.81
C SER A 600 15.33 6.51 10.26
N ASP A 601 15.69 6.71 8.99
CA ASP A 601 15.70 8.00 8.32
C ASP A 601 14.72 8.00 7.16
N PHE A 602 13.73 8.87 7.27
CA PHE A 602 12.69 9.15 6.29
C PHE A 602 12.78 10.60 5.80
N SER A 603 13.90 11.28 6.05
CA SER A 603 14.18 12.57 5.47
C SER A 603 14.45 12.45 3.97
N GLY A 604 13.97 13.44 3.20
CA GLY A 604 14.15 13.47 1.75
C GLY A 604 12.84 13.38 0.96
N PRO A 605 12.94 13.32 -0.38
CA PRO A 605 11.78 13.16 -1.24
C PRO A 605 11.14 11.78 -1.03
N PRO A 606 9.85 11.60 -1.38
CA PRO A 606 9.16 10.33 -1.21
C PRO A 606 9.74 9.16 -2.03
N GLY A 607 10.78 9.34 -2.85
CA GLY A 607 11.21 8.33 -3.80
C GLY A 607 10.33 8.28 -5.04
N ASN A 608 10.67 7.41 -5.99
CA ASN A 608 10.07 7.39 -7.33
C ASN A 608 9.23 6.16 -7.64
N TYR A 609 9.10 5.20 -6.70
CA TYR A 609 8.47 3.91 -6.98
C TYR A 609 7.07 4.08 -7.59
N TRP A 610 6.26 4.98 -7.03
CA TRP A 610 4.86 5.20 -7.42
C TRP A 610 4.64 6.08 -8.65
N GLY A 611 5.70 6.67 -9.23
CA GLY A 611 5.60 7.58 -10.38
C GLY A 611 5.32 9.05 -10.04
N GLY A 612 5.45 9.43 -8.76
CA GLY A 612 5.26 10.81 -8.26
C GLY A 612 3.81 11.18 -7.93
N PHE A 613 3.63 12.25 -7.14
CA PHE A 613 2.30 12.85 -6.96
C PHE A 613 1.90 13.45 -8.30
N GLY A 614 0.82 12.96 -8.92
CA GLY A 614 0.27 13.57 -10.13
C GLY A 614 0.19 15.08 -9.94
N LYS A 615 1.01 15.85 -10.69
CA LYS A 615 0.98 17.31 -10.60
C LYS A 615 -0.44 17.76 -10.96
N PRO A 616 -1.06 18.69 -10.21
CA PRO A 616 -2.25 19.36 -10.68
C PRO A 616 -1.96 19.96 -12.07
N PRO A 617 -2.94 20.02 -12.99
CA PRO A 617 -2.73 20.67 -14.27
C PRO A 617 -2.26 22.11 -14.01
N GLY A 618 -0.99 22.38 -14.29
CA GLY A 618 -0.49 23.74 -14.30
C GLY A 618 -1.25 24.48 -15.39
N ARG A 619 -1.86 25.61 -15.03
CA ARG A 619 -2.22 26.60 -16.05
C ARG A 619 -0.90 27.00 -16.71
N ASP A 620 -0.72 26.60 -17.96
CA ASP A 620 0.25 27.22 -18.85
C ASP A 620 0.00 28.72 -18.79
N ARG A 621 0.91 29.44 -18.15
CA ARG A 621 1.09 30.85 -18.43
C ARG A 621 1.88 30.87 -19.72
N GLY A 622 1.16 31.07 -20.82
CA GLY A 622 1.77 31.36 -22.10
C GLY A 622 2.79 32.49 -21.96
N HIS A 623 3.97 32.23 -22.49
CA HIS A 623 4.89 33.24 -22.98
C HIS A 623 5.18 32.93 -24.43
#